data_AF-A0A6J4HNK2-F1
#
_entry.id   AF-A0A6J4HNK2-F1
#
_cell.length_a   1.000
_cell.length_b   1.000
_cell.length_c   1.000
_cell.angle_alpha   90.00
_cell.angle_beta   90.00
_cell.angle_gamma   90.00
#
_symmetry.space_group_name_H-M   'P 1'
#
loop_
_entity.id
_entity.type
_entity.pdbx_description
1 polymer ?
#
loop_
_entity_poly.entity_id
_entity_poly.type
_entity_poly.pdbx_seq_one_letter_code
_entity_poly.pdbx_strand_id
1 'polypeptide(L)'
;MDAAGRAPVLARMATLVDFYGRGRKLTQKAQPTLADARTLVGLLGTDDRFAETIGDKTCKTRSAAELPELAFTIRWATSAGALRKEHGKLRATATCASSSRSRWERWRRAADALPALRP
;
A
#
# COMPACT_ATOMS: atom_id res chain seq x y z
N MET A 1 27.00 7.05 -2.94
CA MET A 1 25.53 7.08 -3.11
C MET A 1 24.99 5.71 -2.71
N ASP A 2 24.31 5.61 -1.58
CA ASP A 2 23.88 4.32 -1.02
C ASP A 2 22.79 3.64 -1.86
N ALA A 3 22.97 2.34 -2.13
CA ALA A 3 22.07 1.49 -2.89
C ALA A 3 20.62 1.51 -2.37
N ALA A 4 20.42 1.86 -1.09
CA ALA A 4 19.10 2.06 -0.48
C ALA A 4 18.26 3.15 -1.17
N GLY A 5 18.85 4.08 -1.92
CA GLY A 5 18.11 5.08 -2.70
C GLY A 5 17.38 4.53 -3.94
N ARG A 6 17.72 3.31 -4.39
CA ARG A 6 17.22 2.73 -5.66
C ARG A 6 16.28 1.54 -5.53
N ALA A 7 15.97 1.08 -4.31
CA ALA A 7 15.10 -0.08 -4.12
C ALA A 7 13.63 0.26 -4.50
N PRO A 8 13.01 -0.39 -5.49
CA PRO A 8 11.65 -0.07 -5.98
C PRO A 8 10.58 -0.06 -4.88
N VAL A 9 10.75 -0.92 -3.88
CA VAL A 9 9.89 -0.98 -2.70
C VAL A 9 9.86 0.32 -1.88
N LEU A 10 10.97 1.04 -1.75
CA LEU A 10 10.99 2.31 -1.02
C LEU A 10 10.20 3.40 -1.74
N ALA A 11 10.25 3.39 -3.07
CA ALA A 11 9.45 4.29 -3.89
C ALA A 11 7.95 3.96 -3.72
N ARG A 12 7.58 2.68 -3.70
CA ARG A 12 6.19 2.24 -3.43
C ARG A 12 5.70 2.69 -2.05
N MET A 13 6.52 2.51 -1.01
CA MET A 13 6.18 2.95 0.36
C MET A 13 6.06 4.47 0.46
N ALA A 14 6.98 5.23 -0.16
CA ALA A 14 6.90 6.68 -0.20
C ALA A 14 5.63 7.15 -0.94
N THR A 15 5.29 6.49 -2.05
CA THR A 15 4.06 6.76 -2.82
C THR A 15 2.81 6.55 -1.98
N LEU A 16 2.75 5.44 -1.21
CA LEU A 16 1.64 5.20 -0.30
C LEU A 16 1.52 6.26 0.80
N VAL A 17 2.65 6.64 1.42
CA VAL A 17 2.69 7.64 2.48
C VAL A 17 2.24 9.00 1.95
N ASP A 18 2.70 9.40 0.77
CA ASP A 18 2.28 10.64 0.11
C ASP A 18 0.78 10.60 -0.23
N PHE A 19 0.34 9.53 -0.89
CA PHE A 19 -1.05 9.37 -1.32
C PHE A 19 -2.03 9.42 -0.14
N TYR A 20 -1.71 8.72 0.95
CA TYR A 20 -2.58 8.64 2.12
C TYR A 20 -2.40 9.80 3.10
N GLY A 21 -1.24 10.47 3.12
CA GLY A 21 -0.92 11.69 3.87
C GLY A 21 -1.85 11.99 5.06
N ARG A 22 -2.66 13.05 4.91
CA ARG A 22 -3.63 13.52 5.92
C ARG A 22 -4.81 12.58 6.15
N GLY A 23 -4.97 11.53 5.36
CA GLY A 23 -5.96 10.48 5.53
C GLY A 23 -7.03 10.45 4.46
N ARG A 24 -7.24 9.26 3.87
CA ARG A 24 -8.32 9.00 2.91
C ARG A 24 -9.34 8.02 3.47
N LYS A 25 -10.59 8.16 3.03
CA LYS A 25 -11.71 7.33 3.48
C LYS A 25 -11.54 5.88 3.01
N LEU A 26 -11.85 4.94 3.90
CA LEU A 26 -12.02 3.54 3.57
C LEU A 26 -13.50 3.23 3.34
N THR A 27 -13.75 2.17 2.59
CA THR A 27 -15.08 1.55 2.52
C THR A 27 -15.48 0.98 3.88
N GLN A 28 -16.75 0.58 4.02
CA GLN A 28 -17.25 -0.06 5.25
C GLN A 28 -16.48 -1.35 5.59
N LYS A 29 -15.92 -2.04 4.59
CA LYS A 29 -15.07 -3.23 4.75
C LYS A 29 -13.61 -2.91 5.07
N ALA A 30 -13.31 -1.66 5.43
CA ALA A 30 -11.96 -1.16 5.73
C ALA A 30 -10.94 -1.36 4.59
N GLN A 31 -11.42 -1.28 3.33
CA GLN A 31 -10.62 -1.32 2.10
C GLN A 31 -10.56 0.05 1.42
N PRO A 32 -9.52 0.36 0.64
CA PRO A 32 -9.52 1.50 -0.27
C PRO A 32 -10.79 1.52 -1.13
N THR A 33 -11.26 2.72 -1.50
CA THR A 33 -12.31 2.83 -2.52
C THR A 33 -11.77 2.27 -3.85
N LEU A 34 -12.64 1.79 -4.75
CA LEU A 34 -12.18 1.34 -6.07
C LEU A 34 -11.57 2.48 -6.89
N ALA A 35 -12.00 3.72 -6.67
CA ALA A 35 -11.39 4.90 -7.27
C ALA A 35 -9.95 5.10 -6.76
N ASP A 36 -9.74 5.09 -5.45
CA ASP A 36 -8.39 5.17 -4.87
C ASP A 36 -7.53 3.98 -5.29
N ALA A 37 -8.11 2.78 -5.36
CA ALA A 37 -7.40 1.59 -5.80
C ALA A 37 -6.89 1.73 -7.24
N ARG A 38 -7.72 2.21 -8.17
CA ARG A 38 -7.28 2.45 -9.57
C ARG A 38 -6.13 3.43 -9.65
N THR A 39 -6.22 4.53 -8.89
CA THR A 39 -5.15 5.51 -8.82
C THR A 39 -3.87 4.89 -8.27
N LEU A 40 -3.97 4.09 -7.19
CA LEU A 40 -2.82 3.44 -6.58
C LEU A 40 -2.17 2.38 -7.46
N VAL A 41 -2.94 1.57 -8.18
CA VAL A 41 -2.40 0.60 -9.16
C VAL A 41 -1.55 1.34 -10.20
N GLY A 42 -2.06 2.45 -10.75
CA GLY A 42 -1.31 3.28 -11.70
C GLY A 42 -0.05 3.91 -11.10
N LEU A 43 -0.12 4.45 -9.87
CA LEU A 43 1.02 5.09 -9.21
C LEU A 43 2.11 4.10 -8.77
N LEU A 44 1.72 2.89 -8.35
CA LEU A 44 2.63 1.86 -7.87
C LEU A 44 3.16 0.97 -9.01
N GLY A 45 2.54 1.06 -10.19
CA GLY A 45 2.82 0.21 -11.33
C GLY A 45 2.61 -1.28 -11.02
N THR A 46 1.54 -1.61 -10.29
CA THR A 46 1.18 -3.03 -10.03
C THR A 46 0.46 -3.61 -11.25
N ASP A 47 0.59 -4.93 -11.48
CA ASP A 47 -0.12 -5.62 -12.58
C ASP A 47 -1.57 -5.99 -12.21
N ASP A 48 -2.10 -5.40 -11.14
CA ASP A 48 -3.45 -5.65 -10.64
C ASP A 48 -4.52 -5.34 -11.69
N ARG A 49 -5.34 -6.34 -12.03
CA ARG A 49 -6.39 -6.20 -13.05
C ARG A 49 -7.75 -5.92 -12.41
N PHE A 50 -8.43 -4.89 -12.91
CA PHE A 50 -9.79 -4.51 -12.43
C PHE A 50 -10.93 -5.26 -13.14
N ALA A 51 -10.62 -5.90 -14.26
CA ALA A 51 -11.53 -6.75 -14.99
C ALA A 51 -10.71 -7.91 -15.53
N GLU A 52 -11.07 -9.12 -15.13
CA GLU A 52 -10.44 -10.33 -15.61
C GLU A 52 -11.47 -11.14 -16.39
N THR A 53 -11.10 -11.55 -17.60
CA THR A 53 -11.94 -12.42 -18.42
C THR A 53 -11.40 -13.84 -18.32
N ILE A 54 -12.23 -14.76 -17.81
CA ILE A 54 -11.92 -16.18 -17.68
C ILE A 54 -12.94 -16.93 -18.52
N GLY A 55 -12.48 -17.54 -19.61
CA GLY A 55 -13.37 -18.08 -20.65
C GLY A 55 -14.25 -16.97 -21.22
N ASP A 56 -15.56 -17.19 -21.32
CA ASP A 56 -16.53 -16.22 -21.85
C ASP A 56 -17.07 -15.23 -20.79
N LYS A 57 -16.50 -15.21 -19.57
CA LYS A 57 -17.03 -14.40 -18.46
C LYS A 57 -16.03 -13.34 -18.02
N THR A 58 -16.45 -12.07 -18.06
CA THR A 58 -15.71 -10.96 -17.45
C THR A 58 -16.14 -10.75 -16.00
N CYS A 59 -15.26 -11.08 -15.07
CA CYS A 59 -15.39 -10.76 -13.66
C CYS A 59 -14.83 -9.36 -13.39
N LYS A 60 -15.69 -8.44 -12.92
CA LYS A 60 -15.27 -7.10 -12.50
C LYS A 60 -14.86 -7.12 -11.03
N THR A 61 -13.70 -6.55 -10.71
CA THR A 61 -13.24 -6.34 -9.33
C THR A 61 -14.25 -5.49 -8.56
N ARG A 62 -14.69 -5.99 -7.39
CA ARG A 62 -15.69 -5.32 -6.55
C ARG A 62 -15.08 -4.68 -5.32
N SER A 63 -13.84 -5.05 -4.98
CA SER A 63 -13.10 -4.60 -3.81
C SER A 63 -11.61 -4.52 -4.10
N ALA A 64 -10.93 -3.56 -3.47
CA ALA A 64 -9.46 -3.50 -3.50
C ALA A 64 -8.79 -4.70 -2.83
N ALA A 65 -9.52 -5.49 -2.03
CA ALA A 65 -9.02 -6.74 -1.46
C ALA A 65 -8.78 -7.84 -2.51
N GLU A 66 -9.42 -7.74 -3.67
CA GLU A 66 -9.26 -8.67 -4.79
C GLU A 66 -8.06 -8.29 -5.68
N LEU A 67 -7.34 -7.21 -5.35
CA LEU A 67 -6.15 -6.75 -6.06
C LEU A 67 -4.92 -7.21 -5.26
N PRO A 68 -4.33 -8.38 -5.57
CA PRO A 68 -3.36 -9.04 -4.70
C PRO A 68 -2.11 -8.20 -4.43
N GLU A 69 -1.54 -7.53 -5.44
CA GLU A 69 -0.32 -6.73 -5.23
C GLU A 69 -0.61 -5.47 -4.42
N LEU A 70 -1.68 -4.76 -4.75
CA LEU A 70 -2.09 -3.57 -4.01
C LEU A 70 -2.46 -3.91 -2.56
N ALA A 71 -3.26 -4.97 -2.35
CA ALA A 71 -3.69 -5.41 -1.03
C ALA A 71 -2.47 -5.82 -0.17
N PHE A 72 -1.53 -6.57 -0.75
CA PHE A 72 -0.27 -6.93 -0.09
C PHE A 72 0.54 -5.69 0.28
N THR A 73 0.70 -4.76 -0.66
CA THR A 73 1.53 -3.57 -0.47
C THR A 73 0.97 -2.66 0.64
N ILE A 74 -0.35 -2.49 0.72
CA ILE A 74 -1.03 -1.74 1.79
C ILE A 74 -0.93 -2.47 3.13
N ARG A 75 -1.13 -3.80 3.14
CA ARG A 75 -0.98 -4.63 4.35
C ARG A 75 0.42 -4.47 4.91
N TRP A 76 1.43 -4.57 4.05
CA TRP A 76 2.82 -4.42 4.44
C TRP A 76 3.13 -3.04 4.99
N ALA A 77 2.68 -1.97 4.33
CA ALA A 77 2.88 -0.60 4.80
C ALA A 77 2.22 -0.34 6.17
N THR A 78 1.07 -0.98 6.42
CA THR A 78 0.38 -0.91 7.71
C THR A 78 1.16 -1.66 8.79
N SER A 79 1.62 -2.88 8.51
CA SER A 79 2.43 -3.69 9.44
C SER A 79 3.78 -3.03 9.75
N ALA A 80 4.39 -2.35 8.78
CA ALA A 80 5.60 -1.57 8.98
C ALA A 80 5.36 -0.26 9.77
N GLY A 81 4.11 0.09 10.06
CA GLY A 81 3.72 1.31 10.77
C GLY A 81 3.82 2.59 9.93
N ALA A 82 4.01 2.49 8.61
CA ALA A 82 4.01 3.64 7.71
C ALA A 82 2.59 4.20 7.50
N LEU A 83 1.61 3.31 7.51
CA LEU A 83 0.19 3.65 7.46
C LEU A 83 -0.53 3.17 8.72
N ARG A 84 -1.62 3.84 9.08
CA ARG A 84 -2.52 3.41 10.15
C ARG A 84 -3.98 3.58 9.73
N LYS A 85 -4.80 2.59 10.08
CA LYS A 85 -6.26 2.68 10.00
C LYS A 85 -6.79 3.35 11.26
N GLU A 86 -7.58 4.41 11.10
CA GLU A 86 -8.19 5.14 12.21
C GLU A 86 -9.46 5.85 11.73
N HIS A 87 -10.55 5.75 12.51
CA HIS A 87 -11.82 6.44 12.24
C HIS A 87 -12.33 6.25 10.79
N GLY A 88 -12.29 5.01 10.28
CA GLY A 88 -12.71 4.68 8.92
C GLY A 88 -11.84 5.27 7.82
N LYS A 89 -10.63 5.71 8.14
CA LYS A 89 -9.64 6.27 7.19
C LYS A 89 -8.33 5.53 7.28
N LEU A 90 -7.56 5.54 6.19
CA LEU A 90 -6.16 5.14 6.17
C LEU A 90 -5.31 6.40 6.03
N ARG A 91 -4.33 6.59 6.91
CA ARG A 91 -3.49 7.80 6.96
C ARG A 91 -2.03 7.44 7.12
N ALA A 92 -1.14 8.34 6.69
CA ALA A 92 0.27 8.23 7.01
C ALA A 92 0.52 8.51 8.50
N THR A 93 1.48 7.81 9.10
CA THR A 93 1.91 8.08 10.48
C THR A 93 2.91 9.24 10.52
N ALA A 94 2.84 10.08 11.56
CA ALA A 94 3.70 11.27 11.70
C ALA A 94 5.21 10.94 11.67
N THR A 95 5.58 9.75 12.16
CA THR A 95 6.95 9.20 12.12
C THR A 95 7.49 8.98 10.70
N CYS A 96 6.61 8.94 9.69
CA CYS A 96 7.00 8.75 8.30
C CYS A 96 7.17 10.07 7.52
N ALA A 97 6.56 11.17 7.99
CA ALA A 97 6.59 12.48 7.33
C ALA A 97 7.80 13.35 7.72
N SER A 98 8.44 13.08 8.87
CA SER A 98 9.61 13.85 9.34
C SER A 98 10.86 12.96 9.44
N SER A 99 11.98 13.45 8.91
CA SER A 99 13.37 12.98 9.11
C SER A 99 13.94 11.89 8.18
N SER A 100 15.05 12.27 7.54
CA SER A 100 15.90 11.46 6.66
C SER A 100 16.71 10.37 7.39
N ARG A 101 16.85 10.46 8.72
CA ARG A 101 17.52 9.44 9.58
C ARG A 101 16.69 8.15 9.72
N SER A 102 15.39 8.22 9.48
CA SER A 102 14.42 7.15 9.73
C SER A 102 14.30 6.10 8.61
N ARG A 103 15.04 6.21 7.48
CA ARG A 103 14.86 5.29 6.32
C ARG A 103 15.32 3.85 6.62
N TRP A 104 16.36 3.65 7.43
CA TRP A 104 16.92 2.34 7.77
C TRP A 104 16.13 1.59 8.86
N GLU A 105 15.69 2.27 9.92
CA GLU A 105 14.84 1.65 10.97
C GLU A 105 13.44 1.31 10.45
N ARG A 106 12.90 2.12 9.54
CA ARG A 106 11.66 1.80 8.80
C ARG A 106 11.84 0.55 7.93
N TRP A 107 13.00 0.40 7.30
CA TRP A 107 13.35 -0.79 6.53
C TRP A 107 13.49 -2.03 7.41
N ARG A 108 14.17 -1.91 8.55
CA ARG A 108 14.31 -3.01 9.51
C ARG A 108 12.95 -3.49 9.98
N ARG A 109 12.05 -2.58 10.40
CA ARG A 109 10.67 -2.96 10.78
C ARG A 109 9.86 -3.56 9.63
N ALA A 110 9.98 -3.00 8.43
CA ALA A 110 9.30 -3.54 7.25
C ALA A 110 9.81 -4.95 6.91
N ALA A 111 11.12 -5.19 6.99
CA ALA A 111 11.74 -6.49 6.79
C ALA A 111 11.36 -7.47 7.91
N ASP A 112 11.40 -7.04 9.17
CA ASP A 112 10.98 -7.82 10.34
C ASP A 112 9.49 -8.22 10.28
N ALA A 113 8.66 -7.44 9.57
CA ALA A 113 7.24 -7.76 9.36
C ALA A 113 7.00 -8.81 8.27
N LEU A 114 7.93 -9.03 7.32
CA LEU A 114 7.73 -9.95 6.19
C LEU A 114 7.43 -11.40 6.61
N PRO A 115 8.10 -11.99 7.63
CA PRO A 115 7.78 -13.35 8.09
C PRO A 115 6.35 -13.52 8.62
N ALA A 116 5.73 -12.45 9.12
CA ALA A 116 4.34 -12.48 9.61
C ALA A 116 3.31 -12.37 8.48
N LEU A 117 3.73 -11.88 7.31
CA LEU A 117 2.91 -11.76 6.11
C LEU A 117 3.06 -13.05 5.30
N ARG A 118 2.37 -14.12 5.71
CA ARG A 118 2.26 -15.32 4.86
C ARG A 118 1.65 -14.94 3.50
N PRO A 119 2.05 -15.62 2.40
CA PRO A 119 1.42 -15.44 1.09
C PRO A 119 -0.10 -15.54 1.20
#